data_AF-A0A969ICN0-F1
#
_entry.id   AF-A0A969ICN0-F1
#
_cell.length_a   1.000
_cell.length_b   1.000
_cell.length_c   1.000
_cell.angle_alpha   90.00
_cell.angle_beta   90.00
_cell.angle_gamma   90.00
#
_symmetry.space_group_name_H-M   'P 1'
#
loop_
_entity.id
_entity.type
_entity.pdbx_description
1 polymer ?
#
loop_
_entity_poly.entity_id
_entity_poly.type
_entity_poly.pdbx_seq_one_letter_code
_entity_poly.pdbx_strand_id
1 'polypeptide(L)'
;SRAIAPRNRPAVCATYRRRQVCGMGPPSSGGIAVGQTLALLEPFDLGRGSRGGMPAHALHIIAEAEKLAFADRDRYVADSDVIPVPSGLLDPAYLDGRRPMIHAFTSAPKAAAGTPPGLRKAAYGEDETHEASGTSHISIVDGAGNAVAMTTSIETAFGSRLWAAGFLLNNQLTDFSFRARAADGRPIANRVEPGKRPRSSMSPTIVLDERGVVEAVLGAPGGSRIILYVLKTIIALVDWRLDAQAAAALDNFGSRGSTFEFEFTPASAIDVLAHPWALRSSLWHALKIKPYGHILAFDAQTSGVHVIVRRPDGTLEGGADPRREGIVLAD
;
A
#
# COMPACT_ATOMS: atom_id res chain seq x y z
N SER A 1 7.17 -23.54 -27.26
CA SER A 1 7.19 -22.72 -26.04
C SER A 1 6.37 -21.46 -26.29
N ARG A 2 5.49 -21.04 -25.38
CA ARG A 2 4.97 -19.66 -25.44
C ARG A 2 6.04 -18.76 -24.85
N ALA A 3 6.55 -17.81 -25.63
CA ALA A 3 7.51 -16.84 -25.12
C ALA A 3 6.86 -16.01 -24.00
N ILE A 4 7.51 -15.96 -22.83
CA ILE A 4 7.15 -15.04 -21.75
C ILE A 4 7.70 -13.67 -22.14
N ALA A 5 6.85 -12.64 -22.14
CA ALA A 5 7.23 -11.27 -22.47
C ALA A 5 6.57 -10.29 -21.49
N PRO A 6 7.22 -9.14 -21.19
CA PRO A 6 6.58 -8.08 -20.41
C PRO A 6 5.32 -7.57 -21.13
N ARG A 7 4.34 -7.12 -20.36
CA ARG A 7 3.08 -6.57 -20.88
C ARG A 7 2.90 -5.13 -20.39
N ASN A 8 2.68 -4.22 -21.33
CA ASN A 8 2.23 -2.87 -21.00
C ASN A 8 0.78 -2.92 -20.55
N ARG A 9 0.46 -2.18 -19.49
CA ARG A 9 -0.88 -2.08 -18.92
C ARG A 9 -1.22 -0.62 -18.65
N PRO A 10 -2.49 -0.22 -18.81
CA PRO A 10 -2.91 1.08 -18.35
C PRO A 10 -2.71 1.19 -16.84
N ALA A 11 -2.28 2.37 -16.39
CA ALA A 11 -2.22 2.68 -14.96
C ALA A 11 -3.64 2.74 -14.38
N VAL A 12 -3.76 2.41 -13.10
CA VAL A 12 -4.95 2.68 -12.31
C VAL A 12 -4.74 3.99 -11.58
N CYS A 13 -5.60 4.97 -11.84
CA CYS A 13 -5.49 6.31 -11.27
C CYS A 13 -6.73 6.67 -10.45
N ALA A 14 -6.53 7.34 -9.33
CA ALA A 14 -7.58 7.93 -8.51
C ALA A 14 -7.27 9.42 -8.26
N THR A 15 -8.31 10.22 -8.06
CA THR A 15 -8.14 11.61 -7.65
C THR A 15 -8.05 11.69 -6.13
N TYR A 16 -7.06 12.41 -5.60
CA TYR A 16 -6.92 12.68 -4.18
C TYR A 16 -6.47 14.11 -3.94
N ARG A 17 -7.26 14.93 -3.24
CA ARG A 17 -6.95 16.34 -2.96
C ARG A 17 -6.55 17.11 -4.22
N ARG A 18 -7.30 16.90 -5.30
CA ARG A 18 -7.08 17.43 -6.66
C ARG A 18 -5.80 16.96 -7.37
N ARG A 19 -5.07 16.00 -6.82
CA ARG A 19 -3.94 15.31 -7.48
C ARG A 19 -4.42 14.05 -8.15
N GLN A 20 -3.72 13.62 -9.20
CA GLN A 20 -3.92 12.30 -9.79
C GLN A 20 -2.88 11.34 -9.23
N VAL A 21 -3.31 10.31 -8.51
CA VAL A 21 -2.44 9.26 -7.95
C VAL A 21 -2.57 8.02 -8.81
N CYS A 22 -1.50 7.67 -9.52
CA CYS A 22 -1.49 6.56 -10.49
C CYS A 22 -0.53 5.45 -10.06
N GLY A 23 -1.00 4.21 -10.12
CA GLY A 23 -0.21 3.02 -9.82
C GLY A 23 -0.47 1.88 -10.80
N MET A 24 0.16 0.73 -10.53
CA MET A 24 0.01 -0.47 -11.36
C MET A 24 -1.39 -1.07 -11.27
N GLY A 25 -1.97 -1.39 -12.42
CA GLY A 25 -3.19 -2.20 -12.49
C GLY A 25 -2.96 -3.70 -12.27
N PRO A 26 -4.05 -4.50 -12.31
CA PRO A 26 -4.00 -5.95 -12.19
C PRO A 26 -2.98 -6.60 -13.15
N PRO A 27 -2.17 -7.59 -12.70
CA PRO A 27 -2.35 -8.42 -11.50
C PRO A 27 -1.89 -7.78 -10.18
N SER A 28 -1.28 -6.59 -10.19
CA SER A 28 -1.05 -5.88 -8.93
C SER A 28 -2.36 -5.36 -8.37
N SER A 29 -2.50 -5.48 -7.06
CA SER A 29 -3.58 -4.86 -6.27
C SER A 29 -3.24 -3.46 -5.79
N GLY A 30 -1.98 -3.05 -5.92
CA GLY A 30 -1.46 -1.80 -5.37
C GLY A 30 -2.23 -0.57 -5.80
N GLY A 31 -2.31 -0.33 -7.11
CA GLY A 31 -2.99 0.87 -7.65
C GLY A 31 -4.47 0.93 -7.26
N ILE A 32 -5.16 -0.21 -7.24
CA ILE A 32 -6.57 -0.29 -6.84
C ILE A 32 -6.74 0.01 -5.35
N ALA A 33 -6.00 -0.68 -4.47
CA ALA A 33 -6.16 -0.52 -3.02
C ALA A 33 -5.72 0.87 -2.53
N VAL A 34 -4.63 1.40 -3.09
CA VAL A 34 -4.18 2.78 -2.82
C VAL A 34 -5.25 3.77 -3.29
N GLY A 35 -5.66 3.69 -4.56
CA GLY A 35 -6.66 4.61 -5.12
C GLY A 35 -8.00 4.55 -4.39
N GLN A 36 -8.44 3.35 -4.03
CA GLN A 36 -9.69 3.12 -3.32
C GLN A 36 -9.66 3.73 -1.93
N THR A 37 -8.58 3.52 -1.18
CA THR A 37 -8.41 4.10 0.17
C THR A 37 -8.40 5.62 0.09
N LEU A 38 -7.61 6.22 -0.81
CA LEU A 38 -7.55 7.68 -0.96
C LEU A 38 -8.90 8.29 -1.35
N ALA A 39 -9.63 7.65 -2.27
CA ALA A 39 -10.97 8.11 -2.67
C ALA A 39 -12.03 7.95 -1.57
N LEU A 40 -11.87 6.99 -0.65
CA LEU A 40 -12.68 6.89 0.57
C LEU A 40 -12.33 8.01 1.56
N LEU A 41 -11.06 8.42 1.63
CA LEU A 41 -10.55 9.45 2.54
C LEU A 41 -10.81 10.90 2.08
N GLU A 42 -11.10 11.12 0.79
CA GLU A 42 -11.28 12.45 0.19
C GLU A 42 -12.18 13.43 0.97
N PRO A 43 -13.30 13.05 1.62
CA PRO A 43 -14.12 14.01 2.37
C PRO A 43 -13.65 14.25 3.83
N PHE A 44 -12.73 13.45 4.36
CA PHE A 44 -12.33 13.53 5.77
C PHE A 44 -11.21 14.54 5.97
N ASP A 45 -11.20 15.30 7.06
CA ASP A 45 -10.02 16.06 7.48
C ASP A 45 -9.08 15.15 8.26
N LEU A 46 -7.88 14.93 7.71
CA LEU A 46 -6.84 14.08 8.32
C LEU A 46 -5.85 14.89 9.17
N GLY A 47 -6.20 16.13 9.54
CA GLY A 47 -5.37 17.02 10.34
C GLY A 47 -4.38 17.77 9.47
N ARG A 48 -4.91 18.56 8.53
CA ARG A 48 -4.12 19.36 7.60
C ARG A 48 -3.10 20.23 8.35
N GLY A 49 -1.81 20.04 8.06
CA GLY A 49 -0.73 20.81 8.70
C GLY A 49 -0.47 20.46 10.18
N SER A 50 -0.90 19.28 10.65
CA SER A 50 -0.48 18.74 11.94
C SER A 50 1.05 18.64 12.00
N ARG A 51 1.68 19.49 12.83
CA ARG A 51 3.14 19.50 13.01
C ARG A 51 3.59 18.14 13.53
N GLY A 52 4.29 17.37 12.70
CA GLY A 52 4.76 16.01 13.02
C GLY A 52 3.87 14.86 12.52
N GLY A 53 2.72 15.13 11.90
CA GLY A 53 1.82 14.12 11.33
C GLY A 53 1.11 13.22 12.36
N MET A 54 0.42 12.20 11.86
CA MET A 54 -0.16 11.10 12.65
C MET A 54 -1.15 11.47 13.78
N PRO A 55 -2.08 12.44 13.60
CA PRO A 55 -3.12 12.66 14.60
C PRO A 55 -4.00 11.43 14.74
N ALA A 56 -4.33 11.05 15.97
CA ALA A 56 -4.98 9.77 16.27
C ALA A 56 -6.30 9.55 15.52
N HIS A 57 -7.11 10.61 15.36
CA HIS A 57 -8.33 10.54 14.55
C HIS A 57 -8.03 10.20 13.09
N ALA A 58 -6.98 10.78 12.49
CA ALA A 58 -6.61 10.45 11.11
C ALA A 58 -6.14 9.00 11.00
N LEU A 59 -5.27 8.53 11.91
CA LEU A 59 -4.83 7.13 11.93
C LEU A 59 -6.03 6.16 12.00
N HIS A 60 -7.03 6.47 12.82
CA HIS A 60 -8.26 5.69 12.92
C HIS A 60 -9.04 5.68 11.58
N ILE A 61 -9.32 6.85 11.01
CA ILE A 61 -10.07 6.97 9.74
C ILE A 61 -9.33 6.29 8.58
N ILE A 62 -8.00 6.43 8.51
CA ILE A 62 -7.14 5.76 7.53
C ILE A 62 -7.27 4.24 7.65
N ALA A 63 -7.12 3.69 8.86
CA ALA A 63 -7.24 2.25 9.07
C ALA A 63 -8.64 1.71 8.71
N GLU A 64 -9.73 2.45 9.02
CA GLU A 64 -11.08 2.03 8.62
C GLU A 64 -11.27 2.04 7.10
N ALA A 65 -10.71 3.04 6.40
CA ALA A 65 -10.74 3.07 4.93
C ALA A 65 -9.91 1.91 4.33
N GLU A 66 -8.73 1.63 4.88
CA GLU A 66 -7.88 0.52 4.45
C GLU A 66 -8.57 -0.84 4.64
N LYS A 67 -9.29 -1.05 5.76
CA LYS A 67 -10.10 -2.28 5.97
C LYS A 67 -11.09 -2.52 4.83
N LEU A 68 -11.77 -1.46 4.37
CA LEU A 68 -12.74 -1.56 3.27
C LEU A 68 -12.06 -1.89 1.94
N ALA A 69 -10.90 -1.27 1.66
CA ALA A 69 -10.14 -1.49 0.43
C ALA A 69 -9.47 -2.88 0.41
N PHE A 70 -8.91 -3.34 1.53
CA PHE A 70 -8.36 -4.70 1.65
C PHE A 70 -9.43 -5.77 1.50
N ALA A 71 -10.62 -5.58 2.07
CA ALA A 71 -11.71 -6.51 1.89
C ALA A 71 -12.08 -6.68 0.39
N ASP A 72 -12.16 -5.58 -0.36
CA ASP A 72 -12.45 -5.61 -1.80
C ASP A 72 -11.28 -6.19 -2.61
N ARG A 73 -10.04 -5.80 -2.29
CA ARG A 73 -8.82 -6.38 -2.85
C ARG A 73 -8.81 -7.90 -2.72
N ASP A 74 -9.12 -8.40 -1.53
CA ASP A 74 -9.02 -9.82 -1.19
C ASP A 74 -10.12 -10.66 -1.86
N ARG A 75 -11.27 -10.05 -2.16
CA ARG A 75 -12.33 -10.71 -2.93
C ARG A 75 -12.14 -10.62 -4.44
N TYR A 76 -11.69 -9.49 -4.98
CA TYR A 76 -11.88 -9.18 -6.40
C TYR A 76 -10.60 -9.12 -7.23
N VAL A 77 -9.47 -8.73 -6.66
CA VAL A 77 -8.28 -8.44 -7.47
C VAL A 77 -7.49 -9.72 -7.74
N ALA A 78 -7.19 -9.97 -9.01
CA ALA A 78 -6.40 -11.09 -9.49
C ALA A 78 -5.80 -10.72 -10.87
N ASP A 79 -5.22 -11.67 -11.58
CA ASP A 79 -4.81 -11.47 -12.96
C ASP A 79 -6.01 -11.19 -13.89
N SER A 80 -6.12 -9.95 -14.37
CA SER A 80 -7.20 -9.50 -15.25
C SER A 80 -7.21 -10.16 -16.63
N ASP A 81 -6.14 -10.85 -17.03
CA ASP A 81 -6.10 -11.57 -18.32
C ASP A 81 -6.79 -12.94 -18.21
N VAL A 82 -7.07 -13.41 -17.00
CA VAL A 82 -7.70 -14.72 -16.72
C VAL A 82 -9.01 -14.56 -15.95
N ILE A 83 -9.03 -13.64 -14.99
CA ILE A 83 -10.15 -13.42 -14.07
C ILE A 83 -10.65 -11.99 -14.26
N PRO A 84 -11.96 -11.78 -14.53
CA PRO A 84 -12.49 -10.43 -14.64
C PRO A 84 -12.43 -9.72 -13.27
N VAL A 85 -11.72 -8.59 -13.23
CA VAL A 85 -11.67 -7.68 -12.09
C VAL A 85 -12.74 -6.60 -12.31
N PRO A 86 -13.63 -6.31 -11.33
CA PRO A 86 -14.69 -5.32 -11.52
C PRO A 86 -14.08 -3.93 -11.72
N SER A 87 -14.49 -3.25 -12.79
CA SER A 87 -14.07 -1.87 -13.08
C SER A 87 -14.61 -0.86 -12.07
N GLY A 88 -15.68 -1.22 -11.33
CA GLY A 88 -16.35 -0.36 -10.37
C GLY A 88 -15.68 -0.22 -9.00
N LEU A 89 -14.49 -0.78 -8.79
CA LEU A 89 -13.79 -0.68 -7.49
C LEU A 89 -13.39 0.76 -7.14
N LEU A 90 -13.24 1.62 -8.14
CA LEU A 90 -12.99 3.07 -7.99
C LEU A 90 -14.18 3.93 -8.43
N ASP A 91 -15.35 3.33 -8.63
CA ASP A 91 -16.55 4.07 -9.01
C ASP A 91 -16.99 5.00 -7.86
N PRO A 92 -17.20 6.31 -8.10
CA PRO A 92 -17.57 7.25 -7.04
C PRO A 92 -18.84 6.85 -6.30
N ALA A 93 -19.89 6.39 -6.99
CA ALA A 93 -21.15 6.01 -6.34
C ALA A 93 -21.00 4.74 -5.50
N TYR A 94 -20.16 3.79 -5.95
CA TYR A 94 -19.78 2.64 -5.12
C TYR A 94 -19.08 3.08 -3.85
N LEU A 95 -18.08 3.95 -3.95
CA LEU A 95 -17.32 4.43 -2.79
C LEU A 95 -18.16 5.31 -1.86
N ASP A 96 -19.09 6.11 -2.39
CA ASP A 96 -20.09 6.84 -1.62
C ASP A 96 -20.94 5.89 -0.77
N GLY A 97 -21.33 4.74 -1.32
CA GLY A 97 -22.05 3.69 -0.58
C GLY A 97 -21.19 2.95 0.47
N ARG A 98 -19.86 2.99 0.34
CA ARG A 98 -18.92 2.36 1.28
C ARG A 98 -18.55 3.28 2.45
N ARG A 99 -18.42 4.59 2.22
CA ARG A 99 -17.98 5.56 3.26
C ARG A 99 -18.78 5.55 4.56
N PRO A 100 -20.11 5.31 4.60
CA PRO A 100 -20.85 5.24 5.86
C PRO A 100 -20.39 4.14 6.83
N MET A 101 -19.59 3.18 6.34
CA MET A 101 -18.98 2.13 7.18
C MET A 101 -17.74 2.63 7.95
N ILE A 102 -17.20 3.80 7.59
CA ILE A 102 -16.13 4.48 8.33
C ILE A 102 -16.79 5.29 9.44
N HIS A 103 -16.94 4.67 10.61
CA HIS A 103 -17.42 5.35 11.80
C HIS A 103 -16.33 6.26 12.35
N ALA A 104 -16.67 7.48 12.79
CA ALA A 104 -15.67 8.50 13.14
C ALA A 104 -14.87 8.22 14.44
N PHE A 105 -15.44 7.43 15.36
CA PHE A 105 -14.88 7.25 16.70
C PHE A 105 -14.87 5.79 17.18
N THR A 106 -15.25 4.84 16.32
CA THR A 106 -15.38 3.43 16.69
C THR A 106 -14.87 2.55 15.56
N SER A 107 -13.89 1.71 15.85
CA SER A 107 -13.35 0.71 14.93
C SER A 107 -14.41 -0.34 14.64
N ALA A 108 -14.67 -0.59 13.37
CA ALA A 108 -15.40 -1.78 12.96
C ALA A 108 -14.52 -3.04 13.13
N PRO A 109 -15.13 -4.23 13.29
CA PRO A 109 -14.42 -5.49 13.06
C PRO A 109 -13.96 -5.60 11.60
N LYS A 110 -13.40 -6.75 11.21
CA LYS A 110 -12.98 -6.99 9.82
C LYS A 110 -14.14 -6.68 8.86
N ALA A 111 -13.89 -5.79 7.90
CA ALA A 111 -14.91 -5.35 6.95
C ALA A 111 -15.20 -6.46 5.92
N ALA A 112 -16.46 -6.55 5.49
CA ALA A 112 -16.82 -7.34 4.32
C ALA A 112 -16.52 -6.56 3.03
N ALA A 113 -16.14 -7.28 1.98
CA ALA A 113 -16.11 -6.73 0.62
C ALA A 113 -17.51 -6.25 0.22
N GLY A 114 -17.57 -5.10 -0.45
CA GLY A 114 -18.81 -4.59 -1.02
C GLY A 114 -19.15 -5.29 -2.33
N THR A 115 -20.06 -4.70 -3.11
CA THR A 115 -20.48 -5.20 -4.42
C THR A 115 -20.27 -4.13 -5.48
N PRO A 116 -19.04 -3.93 -5.98
CA PRO A 116 -18.76 -2.93 -7.01
C PRO A 116 -19.49 -3.26 -8.31
N PRO A 117 -19.88 -2.25 -9.12
CA PRO A 117 -20.39 -2.49 -10.46
C PRO A 117 -19.32 -3.11 -11.38
N GLY A 118 -19.75 -3.69 -12.49
CA GLY A 118 -18.84 -4.30 -13.48
C GLY A 118 -18.59 -5.79 -13.32
N LEU A 119 -19.25 -6.47 -12.36
CA LEU A 119 -19.34 -7.92 -12.29
C LEU A 119 -20.75 -8.39 -11.93
N ARG A 120 -21.21 -9.51 -12.49
CA ARG A 120 -22.40 -10.21 -11.96
C ARG A 120 -22.05 -10.66 -10.52
N LYS A 121 -22.84 -10.19 -9.54
CA LYS A 121 -22.69 -10.34 -8.07
C LYS A 121 -21.66 -11.39 -7.60
N ALA A 122 -20.64 -10.92 -6.88
CA ALA A 122 -19.86 -11.64 -5.86
C ALA A 122 -19.45 -13.10 -6.19
N ALA A 123 -18.95 -13.33 -7.42
CA ALA A 123 -18.58 -14.65 -7.91
C ALA A 123 -17.42 -15.30 -7.13
N TYR A 124 -16.64 -14.53 -6.37
CA TYR A 124 -15.43 -15.00 -5.72
C TYR A 124 -15.53 -15.03 -4.18
N GLY A 125 -14.91 -16.06 -3.62
CA GLY A 125 -14.62 -16.19 -2.21
C GLY A 125 -13.47 -15.26 -1.79
N GLU A 126 -13.34 -15.05 -0.49
CA GLU A 126 -12.24 -14.26 0.09
C GLU A 126 -10.91 -15.02 -0.02
N ASP A 127 -9.86 -14.30 -0.41
CA ASP A 127 -8.50 -14.79 -0.43
C ASP A 127 -7.79 -14.55 0.91
N GLU A 128 -7.20 -15.59 1.47
CA GLU A 128 -6.45 -15.57 2.75
C GLU A 128 -4.95 -15.79 2.52
N THR A 129 -4.44 -15.49 1.33
CA THR A 129 -3.01 -15.66 1.01
C THR A 129 -2.14 -14.76 1.87
N HIS A 130 -1.11 -15.36 2.48
CA HIS A 130 -0.08 -14.63 3.21
C HIS A 130 1.09 -14.36 2.26
N GLU A 131 1.24 -13.09 1.87
CA GLU A 131 2.31 -12.62 0.99
C GLU A 131 3.55 -12.29 1.81
N ALA A 132 4.73 -12.75 1.39
CA ALA A 132 5.96 -12.53 2.12
C ALA A 132 6.77 -11.34 1.58
N SER A 133 7.93 -11.07 2.20
CA SER A 133 8.65 -9.80 2.08
C SER A 133 10.09 -9.99 1.58
N GLY A 134 10.29 -9.79 0.27
CA GLY A 134 11.57 -9.93 -0.44
C GLY A 134 11.67 -8.99 -1.65
N THR A 135 11.15 -7.77 -1.47
CA THR A 135 10.99 -6.76 -2.52
C THR A 135 12.04 -5.65 -2.37
N SER A 136 12.33 -4.96 -3.48
CA SER A 136 13.11 -3.72 -3.55
C SER A 136 12.37 -2.67 -4.39
N HIS A 137 12.65 -1.40 -4.14
CA HIS A 137 12.04 -0.28 -4.85
C HIS A 137 13.07 0.81 -5.20
N ILE A 138 12.93 1.43 -6.37
CA ILE A 138 13.68 2.62 -6.76
C ILE A 138 12.74 3.66 -7.37
N SER A 139 13.03 4.93 -7.11
CA SER A 139 12.37 6.10 -7.68
C SER A 139 13.42 6.97 -8.36
N ILE A 140 13.14 7.41 -9.59
CA ILE A 140 14.06 8.22 -10.40
C ILE A 140 13.27 9.36 -11.03
N VAL A 141 13.82 10.58 -11.00
CA VAL A 141 13.37 11.74 -11.78
C VAL A 141 14.61 12.33 -12.46
N ASP A 142 14.55 12.58 -13.77
CA ASP A 142 15.66 13.18 -14.51
C ASP A 142 15.45 14.69 -14.78
N GLY A 143 16.49 15.35 -15.31
CA GLY A 143 16.46 16.77 -15.64
C GLY A 143 15.50 17.15 -16.79
N ALA A 144 15.03 16.18 -17.57
CA ALA A 144 14.00 16.38 -18.59
C ALA A 144 12.57 16.24 -18.03
N GLY A 145 12.43 15.88 -16.76
CA GLY A 145 11.15 15.65 -16.10
C GLY A 145 10.58 14.24 -16.32
N ASN A 146 11.36 13.30 -16.87
CA ASN A 146 10.95 11.90 -16.91
C ASN A 146 10.98 11.32 -15.50
N ALA A 147 10.05 10.40 -15.22
CA ALA A 147 9.88 9.79 -13.92
C ALA A 147 9.73 8.27 -14.03
N VAL A 148 10.40 7.53 -13.13
CA VAL A 148 10.29 6.07 -13.02
C VAL A 148 10.07 5.67 -11.56
N ALA A 149 8.96 5.01 -11.28
CA ALA A 149 8.74 4.25 -10.05
C ALA A 149 8.84 2.75 -10.39
N MET A 150 9.85 2.06 -9.88
CA MET A 150 10.07 0.63 -10.18
C MET A 150 10.13 -0.18 -8.89
N THR A 151 9.26 -1.17 -8.78
CA THR A 151 9.27 -2.16 -7.68
C THR A 151 9.57 -3.52 -8.27
N THR A 152 10.54 -4.24 -7.71
CA THR A 152 10.99 -5.56 -8.18
C THR A 152 11.13 -6.53 -7.02
N SER A 153 10.93 -7.83 -7.28
CA SER A 153 10.87 -8.85 -6.22
C SER A 153 11.22 -10.24 -6.72
N ILE A 154 11.70 -11.08 -5.80
CA ILE A 154 11.75 -12.54 -5.94
C ILE A 154 10.80 -13.25 -4.94
N GLU A 155 9.81 -12.49 -4.44
CA GLU A 155 8.82 -12.80 -3.40
C GLU A 155 9.39 -12.77 -1.98
N THR A 156 10.14 -13.78 -1.55
CA THR A 156 10.81 -13.80 -0.23
C THR A 156 12.27 -13.44 -0.32
N ALA A 157 12.87 -13.09 0.81
CA ALA A 157 14.34 -13.06 0.90
C ALA A 157 14.91 -14.41 0.41
N PHE A 158 15.82 -14.35 -0.58
CA PHE A 158 16.40 -15.50 -1.27
C PHE A 158 15.42 -16.35 -2.12
N GLY A 159 14.18 -15.89 -2.31
CA GLY A 159 13.18 -16.52 -3.15
C GLY A 159 12.94 -18.00 -2.82
N SER A 160 12.96 -18.84 -3.85
CA SER A 160 12.84 -20.30 -3.71
C SER A 160 14.05 -20.98 -3.06
N ARG A 161 15.15 -20.24 -2.81
CA ARG A 161 16.47 -20.76 -2.41
C ARG A 161 17.11 -21.68 -3.46
N LEU A 162 16.53 -21.76 -4.66
CA LEU A 162 17.13 -22.43 -5.81
C LEU A 162 18.04 -21.45 -6.55
N TRP A 163 19.14 -21.98 -7.04
CA TRP A 163 20.16 -21.24 -7.77
C TRP A 163 20.31 -21.79 -9.17
N ALA A 164 20.33 -20.91 -10.16
CA ALA A 164 20.61 -21.26 -11.54
C ALA A 164 21.35 -20.11 -12.22
N ALA A 165 22.45 -20.43 -12.92
CA ALA A 165 23.25 -19.47 -13.67
C ALA A 165 23.72 -18.22 -12.86
N GLY A 166 23.96 -18.38 -11.55
CA GLY A 166 24.36 -17.29 -10.66
C GLY A 166 23.20 -16.42 -10.15
N PHE A 167 21.95 -16.79 -10.43
CA PHE A 167 20.76 -16.08 -9.98
C PHE A 167 19.93 -16.92 -9.03
N LEU A 168 19.33 -16.26 -8.04
CA LEU A 168 18.26 -16.83 -7.22
C LEU A 168 16.97 -16.89 -8.04
N LEU A 169 16.28 -18.03 -8.00
CA LEU A 169 14.96 -18.16 -8.59
C LEU A 169 13.89 -17.72 -7.59
N ASN A 170 12.89 -16.97 -8.06
CA ASN A 170 11.78 -16.51 -7.24
C ASN A 170 10.89 -17.66 -6.75
N ASN A 171 10.09 -17.40 -5.72
CA ASN A 171 8.98 -18.26 -5.30
C ASN A 171 7.62 -17.57 -5.50
N GLN A 172 7.48 -16.69 -6.49
CA GLN A 172 6.32 -15.79 -6.64
C GLN A 172 4.97 -16.52 -6.70
N LEU A 173 4.93 -17.78 -7.12
CA LEU A 173 3.68 -18.55 -7.16
C LEU A 173 3.05 -18.78 -5.77
N THR A 174 3.76 -18.51 -4.67
CA THR A 174 3.19 -18.52 -3.31
C THR A 174 2.24 -17.36 -3.03
N ASP A 175 2.22 -16.32 -3.87
CA ASP A 175 1.23 -15.25 -3.83
C ASP A 175 -0.14 -15.69 -4.38
N PHE A 176 -0.30 -16.92 -4.88
CA PHE A 176 -1.62 -17.50 -5.13
C PHE A 176 -2.24 -18.03 -3.84
N SER A 177 -3.57 -18.06 -3.83
CA SER A 177 -4.31 -18.84 -2.83
C SER A 177 -4.00 -20.33 -2.97
N PHE A 178 -3.50 -20.92 -1.88
CA PHE A 178 -3.35 -22.37 -1.73
C PHE A 178 -4.68 -23.12 -1.74
N ARG A 179 -5.81 -22.41 -1.55
CA ARG A 179 -7.16 -22.95 -1.67
C ARG A 179 -7.80 -22.51 -2.99
N ALA A 180 -8.42 -23.44 -3.70
CA ALA A 180 -9.17 -23.11 -4.92
C ALA A 180 -10.54 -22.45 -4.62
N ARG A 181 -11.10 -22.73 -3.43
CA ARG A 181 -12.42 -22.28 -2.99
C ARG A 181 -12.36 -21.79 -1.54
N ALA A 182 -13.15 -20.76 -1.24
CA ALA A 182 -13.35 -20.28 0.13
C ALA A 182 -14.23 -21.25 0.93
N ALA A 183 -14.40 -20.98 2.23
CA ALA A 183 -15.20 -21.81 3.14
C ALA A 183 -16.66 -21.98 2.69
N ASP A 184 -17.22 -20.99 2.00
CA ASP A 184 -18.58 -21.01 1.45
C ASP A 184 -18.69 -21.69 0.07
N GLY A 185 -17.60 -22.29 -0.42
CA GLY A 185 -17.56 -23.03 -1.69
C GLY A 185 -17.36 -22.16 -2.94
N ARG A 186 -17.37 -20.83 -2.84
CA ARG A 186 -17.09 -19.95 -3.99
C ARG A 186 -15.63 -20.05 -4.43
N PRO A 187 -15.33 -19.98 -5.75
CA PRO A 187 -13.95 -19.99 -6.22
C PRO A 187 -13.19 -18.76 -5.70
N ILE A 188 -11.91 -18.89 -5.38
CA ILE A 188 -11.09 -17.72 -5.02
C ILE A 188 -10.56 -17.06 -6.30
N ALA A 189 -10.65 -15.73 -6.39
CA ALA A 189 -10.22 -14.97 -7.58
C ALA A 189 -8.73 -15.23 -7.86
N ASN A 190 -7.90 -15.19 -6.83
CA ASN A 190 -6.45 -15.41 -6.87
C ASN A 190 -6.04 -16.88 -6.66
N ARG A 191 -6.88 -17.86 -7.00
CA ARG A 191 -6.48 -19.29 -7.01
C ARG A 191 -5.43 -19.57 -8.10
N VAL A 192 -4.61 -20.61 -7.89
CA VAL A 192 -3.63 -21.12 -8.88
C VAL A 192 -4.33 -21.55 -10.16
N GLU A 193 -3.88 -21.04 -11.32
CA GLU A 193 -4.34 -21.48 -12.64
C GLU A 193 -3.19 -21.46 -13.67
N PRO A 194 -3.21 -22.31 -14.70
CA PRO A 194 -2.18 -22.33 -15.73
C PRO A 194 -2.07 -20.99 -16.49
N GLY A 195 -0.85 -20.47 -16.63
CA GLY A 195 -0.56 -19.24 -17.38
C GLY A 195 -1.03 -17.94 -16.71
N LYS A 196 -1.64 -18.04 -15.53
CA LYS A 196 -2.06 -16.91 -14.71
C LYS A 196 -0.88 -16.38 -13.89
N ARG A 197 -0.85 -15.07 -13.63
CA ARG A 197 0.06 -14.45 -12.67
C ARG A 197 -0.59 -14.34 -11.30
N PRO A 198 0.15 -14.57 -10.21
CA PRO A 198 -0.37 -14.36 -8.87
C PRO A 198 -0.60 -12.87 -8.60
N ARG A 199 -1.57 -12.56 -7.73
CA ARG A 199 -1.84 -11.18 -7.30
C ARG A 199 -0.64 -10.65 -6.52
N SER A 200 -0.15 -9.47 -6.89
CA SER A 200 0.92 -8.79 -6.16
C SER A 200 0.39 -7.61 -5.34
N SER A 201 1.15 -7.18 -4.33
CA SER A 201 0.94 -5.93 -3.58
C SER A 201 1.90 -4.80 -3.95
N MET A 202 2.81 -5.03 -4.91
CA MET A 202 3.75 -4.00 -5.36
C MET A 202 2.99 -2.76 -5.86
N SER A 203 3.28 -1.62 -5.23
CA SER A 203 2.57 -0.35 -5.46
C SER A 203 3.53 0.76 -5.88
N PRO A 204 4.31 0.62 -6.97
CA PRO A 204 5.01 1.79 -7.52
C PRO A 204 3.95 2.83 -7.91
N THR A 205 4.14 4.07 -7.50
CA THR A 205 3.14 5.12 -7.62
C THR A 205 3.77 6.42 -8.08
N ILE A 206 3.08 7.09 -9.00
CA ILE A 206 3.39 8.44 -9.47
C ILE A 206 2.20 9.32 -9.13
N VAL A 207 2.46 10.47 -8.51
CA VAL A 207 1.49 11.49 -8.18
C VAL A 207 1.70 12.67 -9.11
N LEU A 208 0.63 13.09 -9.78
CA LEU A 208 0.59 14.27 -10.63
C LEU A 208 -0.18 15.39 -9.94
N ASP A 209 0.33 16.62 -10.06
CA ASP A 209 -0.35 17.82 -9.59
C ASP A 209 -1.62 18.11 -10.42
N GLU A 210 -2.34 19.16 -10.05
CA GLU A 210 -3.57 19.62 -10.72
C GLU A 210 -3.37 19.96 -12.22
N ARG A 211 -2.13 20.17 -12.66
CA ARG A 211 -1.76 20.48 -14.05
C ARG A 211 -1.26 19.25 -14.81
N GLY A 212 -1.25 18.07 -14.17
CA GLY A 212 -0.73 16.83 -14.75
C GLY A 212 0.80 16.73 -14.73
N VAL A 213 1.50 17.57 -13.96
CA VAL A 213 2.96 17.52 -13.82
C VAL A 213 3.33 16.59 -12.66
N VAL A 214 4.41 15.80 -12.82
CA VAL A 214 4.91 14.93 -11.75
C VAL A 214 5.23 15.74 -10.49
N GLU A 215 4.52 15.42 -9.41
CA GLU A 215 4.70 15.99 -8.07
C GLU A 215 5.45 15.02 -7.15
N ALA A 216 5.18 13.72 -7.24
CA ALA A 216 5.91 12.72 -6.47
C ALA A 216 6.06 11.39 -7.21
N VAL A 217 7.17 10.70 -6.96
CA VAL A 217 7.49 9.35 -7.46
C VAL A 217 7.89 8.53 -6.24
N LEU A 218 7.18 7.44 -5.97
CA LEU A 218 7.39 6.67 -4.75
C LEU A 218 6.99 5.21 -4.85
N GLY A 219 7.40 4.45 -3.84
CA GLY A 219 7.00 3.07 -3.61
C GLY A 219 7.79 2.47 -2.47
N ALA A 220 7.52 1.20 -2.17
CA ALA A 220 8.16 0.51 -1.05
C ALA A 220 8.22 -1.00 -1.28
N PRO A 221 9.12 -1.71 -0.59
CA PRO A 221 9.05 -3.14 -0.35
C PRO A 221 8.25 -3.50 0.91
N GLY A 222 7.87 -4.78 1.06
CA GLY A 222 7.25 -5.30 2.30
C GLY A 222 5.93 -6.06 2.13
N GLY A 223 5.83 -6.96 1.15
CA GLY A 223 4.64 -7.80 0.94
C GLY A 223 3.34 -6.99 0.81
N SER A 224 2.26 -7.44 1.45
CA SER A 224 0.99 -6.69 1.43
C SER A 224 0.99 -5.39 2.24
N ARG A 225 2.01 -5.13 3.07
CA ARG A 225 2.17 -3.83 3.76
C ARG A 225 2.68 -2.73 2.83
N ILE A 226 3.17 -3.05 1.63
CA ILE A 226 3.57 -2.05 0.61
C ILE A 226 2.46 -1.01 0.39
N ILE A 227 1.21 -1.47 0.33
CA ILE A 227 0.03 -0.61 0.13
C ILE A 227 -0.09 0.41 1.28
N LEU A 228 0.08 -0.03 2.52
CA LEU A 228 0.01 0.82 3.72
C LEU A 228 1.14 1.86 3.72
N TYR A 229 2.36 1.44 3.40
CA TYR A 229 3.52 2.35 3.38
C TYR A 229 3.38 3.44 2.31
N VAL A 230 2.86 3.09 1.14
CA VAL A 230 2.58 4.05 0.07
C VAL A 230 1.47 5.01 0.48
N LEU A 231 0.37 4.52 1.06
CA LEU A 231 -0.73 5.35 1.55
C LEU A 231 -0.25 6.33 2.63
N LYS A 232 0.47 5.86 3.65
CA LYS A 232 1.10 6.67 4.69
C LYS A 232 1.91 7.81 4.07
N THR A 233 2.76 7.47 3.10
CA THR A 233 3.68 8.44 2.48
C THR A 233 2.90 9.50 1.68
N ILE A 234 1.88 9.11 0.90
CA ILE A 234 1.05 10.05 0.14
C ILE A 234 0.31 11.00 1.10
N ILE A 235 -0.32 10.48 2.15
CA ILE A 235 -1.05 11.29 3.14
C ILE A 235 -0.10 12.23 3.88
N ALA A 236 1.10 11.76 4.22
CA ALA A 236 2.12 12.58 4.86
C ALA A 236 2.57 13.76 4.01
N LEU A 237 2.76 13.55 2.71
CA LEU A 237 3.11 14.60 1.76
C LEU A 237 1.95 15.58 1.51
N VAL A 238 0.75 15.05 1.31
CA VAL A 238 -0.41 15.83 0.83
C VAL A 238 -1.16 16.52 1.98
N ASP A 239 -1.58 15.76 3.00
CA ASP A 239 -2.41 16.27 4.10
C ASP A 239 -1.54 16.86 5.21
N TRP A 240 -0.46 16.18 5.59
CA TRP A 240 0.42 16.64 6.68
C TRP A 240 1.54 17.57 6.22
N ARG A 241 1.73 17.72 4.90
CA ARG A 241 2.69 18.65 4.28
C ARG A 241 4.13 18.43 4.75
N LEU A 242 4.49 17.18 5.01
CA LEU A 242 5.86 16.81 5.35
C LEU A 242 6.76 16.89 4.11
N ASP A 243 8.07 16.98 4.33
CA ASP A 243 9.07 16.77 3.29
C ASP A 243 9.26 15.30 2.95
N ALA A 244 9.95 15.05 1.82
CA ALA A 244 10.17 13.71 1.29
C ALA A 244 10.79 12.77 2.35
N GLN A 245 11.80 13.26 3.08
CA GLN A 245 12.54 12.48 4.07
C GLN A 245 11.70 12.22 5.31
N ALA A 246 11.00 13.22 5.83
CA ALA A 246 10.11 13.09 6.97
C ALA A 246 8.95 12.13 6.66
N ALA A 247 8.35 12.22 5.46
CA ALA A 247 7.29 11.31 5.03
C ALA A 247 7.75 9.85 4.94
N ALA A 248 8.95 9.61 4.41
CA ALA A 248 9.56 8.27 4.37
C ALA A 248 9.86 7.73 5.78
N ALA A 249 10.35 8.59 6.68
CA ALA A 249 10.79 8.20 8.01
C ALA A 249 9.67 7.93 9.03
N LEU A 250 8.46 8.48 8.82
CA LEU A 250 7.31 8.30 9.71
C LEU A 250 7.10 6.84 10.12
N ASP A 251 6.72 6.63 11.39
CA ASP A 251 6.29 5.32 11.92
C ASP A 251 5.24 4.70 10.99
N ASN A 252 5.45 3.45 10.62
CA ASN A 252 4.50 2.73 9.79
C ASN A 252 3.25 2.32 10.59
N PHE A 253 2.09 2.38 9.93
CA PHE A 253 0.83 1.98 10.50
C PHE A 253 -0.16 1.57 9.42
N GLY A 254 -1.27 0.97 9.83
CA GLY A 254 -2.44 0.77 8.99
C GLY A 254 -3.22 -0.47 9.40
N SER A 255 -4.09 -0.95 8.53
CA SER A 255 -4.85 -2.17 8.75
C SER A 255 -5.10 -2.91 7.45
N ARG A 256 -4.75 -4.20 7.43
CA ARG A 256 -5.11 -5.12 6.34
C ARG A 256 -6.41 -5.90 6.61
N GLY A 257 -7.18 -5.50 7.62
CA GLY A 257 -8.50 -6.07 7.89
C GLY A 257 -8.89 -6.10 9.37
N SER A 258 -8.27 -6.96 10.17
CA SER A 258 -8.74 -7.25 11.54
C SER A 258 -8.05 -6.42 12.63
N THR A 259 -6.75 -6.16 12.49
CA THR A 259 -5.93 -5.49 13.50
C THR A 259 -5.36 -4.20 12.97
N PHE A 260 -5.23 -3.21 13.84
CA PHE A 260 -4.45 -2.02 13.59
C PHE A 260 -2.98 -2.37 13.79
N GLU A 261 -2.27 -2.50 12.67
CA GLU A 261 -0.84 -2.78 12.62
C GLU A 261 -0.08 -1.48 12.87
N PHE A 262 0.82 -1.49 13.84
CA PHE A 262 1.66 -0.35 14.15
C PHE A 262 3.11 -0.78 14.25
N GLU A 263 3.99 0.04 13.70
CA GLU A 263 5.41 -0.20 13.82
C GLU A 263 5.85 -0.10 15.27
N PHE A 264 6.54 -1.13 15.70
CA PHE A 264 7.21 -1.14 16.97
C PHE A 264 8.35 -2.15 16.91
N THR A 265 9.57 -1.64 17.01
CA THR A 265 10.73 -2.49 17.26
C THR A 265 10.96 -2.49 18.78
N PRO A 266 10.90 -3.65 19.47
CA PRO A 266 11.33 -3.72 20.86
C PRO A 266 12.80 -3.35 20.90
N ALA A 267 13.09 -2.17 21.43
CA ALA A 267 14.44 -1.68 21.54
C ALA A 267 15.27 -2.65 22.40
N SER A 268 16.51 -2.92 21.97
CA SER A 268 17.53 -3.43 22.88
C SER A 268 17.68 -2.44 24.05
N ALA A 269 18.16 -2.87 25.21
CA ALA A 269 18.40 -1.95 26.34
C ALA A 269 19.30 -0.75 25.95
N ILE A 270 20.15 -0.93 24.93
CA ILE A 270 21.04 0.08 24.36
C ILE A 270 20.24 1.10 23.51
N ASP A 271 19.30 0.63 22.68
CA ASP A 271 18.45 1.51 21.87
C ASP A 271 17.48 2.35 22.73
N VAL A 272 17.00 1.81 23.84
CA VAL A 272 16.19 2.55 24.82
C VAL A 272 16.98 3.70 25.43
N LEU A 273 18.27 3.49 25.71
CA LEU A 273 19.15 4.50 26.29
C LEU A 273 19.61 5.53 25.24
N ALA A 274 19.84 5.10 24.00
CA ALA A 274 20.28 5.96 22.92
C ALA A 274 19.15 6.83 22.33
N HIS A 275 17.92 6.29 22.23
CA HIS A 275 16.78 6.96 21.59
C HIS A 275 15.47 6.87 22.39
N PRO A 276 15.44 7.31 23.67
CA PRO A 276 14.26 7.19 24.53
C PRO A 276 13.02 7.94 24.01
N TRP A 277 13.18 8.89 23.10
CA TRP A 277 12.11 9.69 22.52
C TRP A 277 11.36 8.98 21.38
N ALA A 278 12.04 8.10 20.63
CA ALA A 278 11.45 7.33 19.53
C ALA A 278 10.51 6.23 20.04
N LEU A 279 10.87 5.52 21.12
CA LEU A 279 9.97 4.57 21.78
C LEU A 279 8.73 5.23 22.38
N ARG A 280 8.87 6.49 22.81
CA ARG A 280 7.75 7.27 23.35
C ARG A 280 6.74 7.66 22.28
N SER A 281 7.14 7.88 21.02
CA SER A 281 6.18 8.26 19.96
C SER A 281 5.27 7.10 19.58
N SER A 282 5.82 5.92 19.29
CA SER A 282 5.03 4.80 18.77
C SER A 282 4.02 4.27 19.80
N LEU A 283 4.47 4.11 21.06
CA LEU A 283 3.59 3.68 22.16
C LEU A 283 2.52 4.74 22.48
N TRP A 284 2.85 6.04 22.34
CA TRP A 284 1.90 7.12 22.55
C TRP A 284 0.81 7.17 21.48
N HIS A 285 1.15 6.95 20.20
CA HIS A 285 0.16 6.80 19.15
C HIS A 285 -0.75 5.60 19.42
N ALA A 286 -0.18 4.45 19.76
CA ALA A 286 -0.94 3.26 20.14
C ALA A 286 -1.94 3.51 21.29
N LEU A 287 -1.50 4.21 22.35
CA LEU A 287 -2.38 4.60 23.47
C LEU A 287 -3.53 5.50 23.04
N LYS A 288 -3.30 6.43 22.10
CA LYS A 288 -4.34 7.32 21.58
C LYS A 288 -5.33 6.62 20.65
N ILE A 289 -4.95 5.49 20.05
CA ILE A 289 -5.79 4.71 19.13
C ILE A 289 -6.67 3.72 19.88
N LYS A 290 -6.23 3.21 21.03
CA LYS A 290 -6.99 2.25 21.84
C LYS A 290 -8.43 2.69 22.19
N PRO A 291 -8.73 3.96 22.52
CA PRO A 291 -10.10 4.41 22.78
C PRO A 291 -11.07 4.26 21.61
N TYR A 292 -10.58 4.19 20.36
CA TYR A 292 -11.40 3.92 19.18
C TYR A 292 -11.82 2.44 19.09
N GLY A 293 -11.30 1.55 19.95
CA GLY A 293 -11.67 0.12 19.96
C GLY A 293 -10.85 -0.77 19.03
N HIS A 294 -9.74 -0.27 18.47
CA HIS A 294 -8.84 -1.06 17.63
C HIS A 294 -8.10 -2.15 18.43
N ILE A 295 -7.99 -3.33 17.83
CA ILE A 295 -7.07 -4.39 18.30
C ILE A 295 -5.70 -4.11 17.71
N LEU A 296 -4.70 -3.85 18.57
CA LEU A 296 -3.37 -3.47 18.14
C LEU A 296 -2.49 -4.70 17.87
N ALA A 297 -1.75 -4.66 16.76
CA ALA A 297 -0.71 -5.62 16.42
C ALA A 297 0.61 -4.87 16.18
N PHE A 298 1.68 -5.30 16.85
CA PHE A 298 2.99 -4.66 16.78
C PHE A 298 3.96 -5.52 15.99
N ASP A 299 4.73 -4.89 15.09
CA ASP A 299 5.72 -5.53 14.22
C ASP A 299 6.84 -4.53 13.92
N ALA A 300 8.07 -5.00 13.69
CA ALA A 300 9.20 -4.14 13.37
C ALA A 300 9.03 -3.38 12.04
N GLN A 301 8.20 -3.91 11.12
CA GLN A 301 7.84 -3.28 9.84
C GLN A 301 9.06 -2.65 9.12
N THR A 302 10.05 -3.48 8.79
CA THR A 302 11.26 -3.07 8.05
C THR A 302 10.94 -2.74 6.59
N SER A 303 10.22 -1.63 6.41
CA SER A 303 9.86 -1.01 5.13
C SER A 303 11.12 -0.55 4.38
N GLY A 304 10.95 0.19 3.30
CA GLY A 304 12.03 0.66 2.46
C GLY A 304 11.51 1.69 1.47
N VAL A 305 10.68 2.61 1.96
CA VAL A 305 10.10 3.67 1.14
C VAL A 305 11.22 4.48 0.49
N HIS A 306 11.19 4.62 -0.82
CA HIS A 306 11.91 5.69 -1.51
C HIS A 306 10.91 6.62 -2.14
N VAL A 307 11.18 7.91 -2.06
CA VAL A 307 10.31 8.95 -2.59
C VAL A 307 11.14 10.12 -3.12
N ILE A 308 10.74 10.64 -4.28
CA ILE A 308 11.20 11.91 -4.82
C ILE A 308 9.98 12.82 -4.94
N VAL A 309 10.09 14.07 -4.46
CA VAL A 309 9.05 15.09 -4.50
C VAL A 309 9.55 16.29 -5.26
N ARG A 310 8.75 16.77 -6.21
CA ARG A 310 8.98 18.04 -6.91
C ARG A 310 8.16 19.15 -6.24
N ARG A 311 8.85 20.15 -5.70
CA ARG A 311 8.22 21.31 -5.06
C ARG A 311 7.70 22.33 -6.08
N PRO A 312 6.81 23.25 -5.66
CA PRO A 312 6.25 24.27 -6.56
C PRO A 312 7.30 25.18 -7.22
N ASP A 313 8.44 25.41 -6.55
CA ASP A 313 9.57 26.16 -7.08
C ASP A 313 10.46 25.36 -8.04
N GLY A 314 10.13 24.07 -8.26
CA GLY A 314 10.84 23.16 -9.15
C GLY A 314 11.96 22.37 -8.49
N THR A 315 12.27 22.64 -7.21
CA THR A 315 13.27 21.87 -6.47
C THR A 315 12.84 20.42 -6.28
N LEU A 316 13.82 19.50 -6.31
CA LEU A 316 13.59 18.08 -6.04
C LEU A 316 14.09 17.76 -4.62
N GLU A 317 13.23 17.12 -3.84
CA GLU A 317 13.56 16.53 -2.56
C GLU A 317 13.53 15.01 -2.69
N GLY A 318 14.51 14.33 -2.13
CA GLY A 318 14.48 12.88 -1.99
C GLY A 318 14.37 12.46 -0.53
N GLY A 319 13.68 11.36 -0.30
CA GLY A 319 13.59 10.69 0.99
C GLY A 319 13.86 9.21 0.86
N ALA A 320 14.70 8.67 1.73
CA ALA A 320 14.91 7.24 1.88
C ALA A 320 14.54 6.78 3.30
N ASP A 321 13.84 5.68 3.39
CA ASP A 321 13.40 5.10 4.65
C ASP A 321 14.60 4.68 5.51
N PRO A 322 14.73 5.22 6.74
CA PRO A 322 15.90 4.98 7.59
C PRO A 322 16.00 3.54 8.12
N ARG A 323 14.99 2.69 7.89
CA ARG A 323 14.95 1.30 8.33
C ARG A 323 15.78 0.35 7.47
N ARG A 324 16.28 0.83 6.33
CA ARG A 324 17.16 0.10 5.41
C ARG A 324 18.31 1.00 4.96
N GLU A 325 19.30 0.39 4.30
CA GLU A 325 20.48 1.06 3.75
C GLU A 325 20.20 1.88 2.48
N GLY A 326 18.96 2.37 2.30
CA GLY A 326 18.56 3.17 1.15
C GLY A 326 19.26 4.53 1.15
N ILE A 327 19.57 5.04 -0.05
CA ILE A 327 20.25 6.33 -0.23
C ILE A 327 19.50 7.21 -1.23
N VAL A 328 19.63 8.51 -1.06
CA VAL A 328 19.20 9.55 -2.00
C VAL A 328 20.45 10.18 -2.60
N LEU A 329 20.52 10.25 -3.93
CA LEU A 329 21.60 10.87 -4.66
C LEU A 329 21.04 11.89 -5.66
N ALA A 330 21.77 12.99 -5.84
CA ALA A 330 21.50 14.02 -6.84
C ALA A 330 22.84 14.49 -7.43
N ASP A 331 22.83 14.84 -8.71
CA ASP A 331 23.98 15.40 -9.44
C ASP A 331 24.02 16.94 -9.34
#